data_AF-X1QSI5-F1
#
_entry.id   AF-X1QSI5-F1
#
_cell.length_a   1.000
_cell.length_b   1.000
_cell.length_c   1.000
_cell.angle_alpha   90.00
_cell.angle_beta   90.00
_cell.angle_gamma   90.00
#
_symmetry.space_group_name_H-M   'P 1'
#
loop_
_entity.id
_entity.type
_entity.pdbx_description
1 polymer ?
#
loop_
_entity_poly.entity_id
_entity_poly.type
_entity_poly.pdbx_seq_one_letter_code
_entity_poly.pdbx_strand_id
1 'polypeptide(L)'
;MAKLSRKQAKEIIETYLAQHPNATSSEIGKAIGVSKQRAHQLLKLVKGADTPLTDHELVILRYVAMGNTNKEIGKTLNLDEQTIKNEVTV
;
A
#
# COMPACT_ATOMS: atom_id res chain seq x y z
N MET A 1 -3.59 -26.21 -2.95
CA MET A 1 -4.05 -24.87 -3.36
C MET A 1 -3.12 -24.36 -4.45
N ALA A 2 -3.64 -24.01 -5.64
CA ALA A 2 -2.82 -23.56 -6.76
C ALA A 2 -2.14 -22.22 -6.42
N LYS A 3 -0.83 -22.11 -6.65
CA LYS A 3 -0.10 -20.85 -6.49
C LYS A 3 -0.42 -19.95 -7.68
N LEU A 4 -1.07 -18.82 -7.43
CA LEU A 4 -1.30 -17.77 -8.42
C LEU A 4 0.03 -17.29 -9.00
N SER A 5 0.14 -17.26 -10.34
CA SER A 5 1.29 -16.65 -11.01
C SER A 5 1.30 -15.13 -10.78
N ARG A 6 2.48 -14.51 -10.91
CA ARG A 6 2.64 -13.05 -10.71
C ARG A 6 1.74 -12.23 -11.63
N LYS A 7 1.53 -12.68 -12.88
CA LYS A 7 0.66 -12.03 -13.86
C LYS A 7 -0.81 -12.10 -13.43
N GLN A 8 -1.27 -13.29 -13.04
CA GLN A 8 -2.65 -13.48 -12.57
C GLN A 8 -2.93 -12.70 -11.28
N ALA A 9 -1.98 -12.66 -10.35
CA ALA A 9 -2.13 -11.88 -9.12
C ALA A 9 -2.24 -10.37 -9.41
N LYS A 10 -1.53 -9.87 -10.43
CA LYS A 10 -1.61 -8.48 -10.86
C LYS A 10 -2.99 -8.15 -11.43
N GLU A 11 -3.45 -8.92 -12.42
CA GLU A 11 -4.76 -8.72 -13.07
C GLU A 11 -5.92 -8.75 -12.07
N ILE A 12 -5.89 -9.67 -11.09
CA ILE A 12 -6.92 -9.77 -10.05
C ILE A 12 -6.94 -8.53 -9.16
N ILE A 13 -5.77 -8.03 -8.75
CA ILE A 13 -5.69 -6.85 -7.87
C ILE A 13 -6.10 -5.59 -8.62
N GLU A 14 -5.67 -5.42 -9.87
CA GLU A 14 -6.08 -4.27 -10.70
C GLU A 14 -7.60 -4.25 -10.90
N THR A 15 -8.20 -5.40 -11.20
CA THR A 15 -9.65 -5.54 -11.34
C THR A 15 -10.38 -5.22 -10.03
N TYR A 16 -9.83 -5.70 -8.90
CA TYR A 16 -10.42 -5.45 -7.58
C TYR A 16 -10.32 -3.98 -7.16
N LEU A 17 -9.18 -3.33 -7.43
CA LEU A 17 -8.99 -1.91 -7.17
C LEU A 17 -9.86 -1.03 -8.08
N ALA A 18 -10.13 -1.43 -9.32
CA ALA A 18 -11.04 -0.72 -10.19
C ALA A 18 -12.48 -0.67 -9.65
N GLN A 19 -12.90 -1.71 -8.92
CA GLN A 19 -14.22 -1.79 -8.27
C GLN A 19 -14.21 -1.19 -6.86
N HIS A 20 -13.07 -1.24 -6.18
CA HIS A 20 -12.87 -0.78 -4.82
C HIS A 20 -11.59 0.08 -4.73
N PRO A 21 -11.63 1.35 -5.19
CA PRO A 21 -10.44 2.18 -5.32
C PRO A 21 -9.72 2.43 -3.98
N ASN A 22 -10.44 2.33 -2.87
CA ASN A 22 -9.92 2.56 -1.52
C ASN A 22 -9.75 1.27 -0.71
N ALA A 23 -9.75 0.10 -1.37
CA ALA A 23 -9.61 -1.17 -0.67
C ALA A 23 -8.25 -1.31 0.03
N THR A 24 -8.30 -1.69 1.29
CA THR A 24 -7.12 -1.93 2.13
C THR A 24 -6.47 -3.27 1.78
N SER A 25 -5.18 -3.43 2.13
CA SER A 25 -4.49 -4.73 1.99
C SER A 25 -5.17 -5.87 2.76
N SER A 26 -5.97 -5.56 3.77
CA SER A 26 -6.77 -6.53 4.53
C SER A 26 -7.96 -7.03 3.71
N GLU A 27 -8.72 -6.11 3.10
CA GLU A 27 -9.86 -6.43 2.26
C GLU A 27 -9.43 -7.19 1.00
N ILE A 28 -8.35 -6.76 0.36
CA ILE A 28 -7.74 -7.44 -0.78
C ILE A 28 -7.28 -8.85 -0.39
N GLY A 29 -6.66 -8.99 0.79
CA GLY A 29 -6.26 -10.30 1.31
C GLY A 29 -7.45 -11.24 1.48
N LYS A 30 -8.55 -10.76 2.07
CA LYS A 30 -9.79 -11.53 2.23
C LYS A 30 -10.42 -11.91 0.89
N ALA A 31 -10.47 -10.98 -0.06
CA ALA A 31 -11.07 -11.20 -1.37
C ALA A 31 -10.31 -12.23 -2.23
N ILE A 32 -8.97 -12.23 -2.15
CA ILE A 32 -8.10 -13.09 -2.95
C ILE A 32 -7.75 -14.39 -2.20
N GLY A 33 -8.07 -14.49 -0.90
CA GLY A 33 -7.73 -15.65 -0.07
C GLY A 33 -6.24 -15.71 0.29
N VAL A 34 -5.59 -14.55 0.44
CA VAL A 34 -4.16 -14.44 0.81
C VAL A 34 -4.01 -13.68 2.13
N SER A 35 -2.86 -13.85 2.80
CA SER A 35 -2.58 -13.09 4.02
C SER A 35 -2.49 -11.58 3.73
N LYS A 36 -2.80 -10.74 4.73
CA LYS A 36 -2.63 -9.27 4.66
C LYS A 36 -1.24 -8.87 4.16
N GLN A 37 -0.21 -9.55 4.67
CA GLN A 37 1.18 -9.28 4.29
C GLN A 37 1.45 -9.63 2.82
N ARG A 38 0.89 -10.75 2.33
CA ARG A 38 1.02 -11.13 0.92
C ARG A 38 0.25 -10.18 0.00
N ALA A 39 -0.95 -9.77 0.40
CA ALA A 39 -1.73 -8.76 -0.32
C ALA A 39 -0.98 -7.43 -0.40
N HIS A 40 -0.35 -6.97 0.69
CA HIS A 40 0.45 -5.75 0.70
C HIS A 40 1.65 -5.81 -0.25
N GLN A 41 2.37 -6.94 -0.27
CA GLN A 41 3.47 -7.14 -1.24
C GLN A 41 2.98 -7.12 -2.69
N LEU A 42 1.86 -7.78 -2.97
CA LEU A 42 1.30 -7.81 -4.33
C LEU A 42 0.80 -6.43 -4.76
N LEU A 43 0.18 -5.68 -3.86
CA LEU A 43 -0.20 -4.28 -4.06
C LEU A 43 1.00 -3.40 -4.45
N LYS A 44 2.12 -3.50 -3.71
CA LYS A 44 3.35 -2.77 -4.06
C LYS A 44 3.88 -3.10 -5.46
N LEU A 45 3.63 -4.31 -5.97
CA LEU A 45 4.03 -4.72 -7.32
C LEU A 45 3.06 -4.26 -8.42
N VAL A 46 1.83 -3.93 -8.04
CA VAL A 46 0.75 -3.51 -8.94
C VAL A 46 0.68 -1.99 -9.03
N LYS A 47 0.92 -1.30 -7.91
CA LYS A 47 0.98 0.16 -7.83
C LYS A 47 2.08 0.67 -8.78
N GLY A 48 1.66 1.21 -9.92
CA GLY A 48 2.52 1.97 -10.83
C GLY A 48 2.53 3.46 -10.44
N ALA A 49 3.34 4.27 -11.14
CA ALA A 49 3.40 5.71 -10.91
C ALA A 49 2.04 6.41 -11.06
N ASP A 50 1.12 5.84 -11.83
CA ASP A 50 -0.22 6.38 -12.09
C ASP A 50 -1.28 5.90 -11.09
N THR A 51 -0.93 5.07 -10.09
CA THR A 51 -1.91 4.66 -9.08
C THR A 51 -2.12 5.80 -8.07
N PRO A 52 -3.37 6.26 -7.85
CA PRO A 52 -3.64 7.29 -6.86
C PRO A 52 -3.11 6.90 -5.49
N LEU A 53 -2.45 7.84 -4.83
CA LEU A 53 -2.04 7.68 -3.44
C LEU A 53 -3.28 7.56 -2.56
N THR A 54 -3.24 6.64 -1.59
CA THR A 54 -4.26 6.55 -0.55
C THR A 54 -4.23 7.79 0.33
N ASP A 55 -5.33 8.08 1.04
CA ASP A 55 -5.40 9.20 1.98
C ASP A 55 -4.24 9.20 2.98
N HIS A 56 -3.83 8.02 3.45
CA HIS A 56 -2.70 7.86 4.36
C HIS A 56 -1.36 8.25 3.69
N GLU A 57 -1.12 7.76 2.48
CA GLU A 57 0.09 8.09 1.71
C GLU A 57 0.13 9.60 1.35
N LEU A 58 -1.02 10.21 1.05
CA LEU A 58 -1.13 11.66 0.84
C LEU A 58 -0.80 12.47 2.08
N VAL A 59 -1.23 12.01 3.25
CA VAL A 59 -0.91 12.65 4.54
C VAL A 59 0.61 12.59 4.79
N ILE A 60 1.23 11.44 4.59
CA ILE A 60 2.70 11.29 4.71
C ILE A 60 3.41 12.20 3.71
N LEU A 61 2.97 12.20 2.44
CA LEU A 61 3.53 13.07 1.41
C LEU A 61 3.44 14.55 1.79
N ARG A 62 2.33 14.98 2.40
CA ARG A 62 2.16 16.35 2.88
C ARG A 62 3.17 16.69 3.99
N TYR A 63 3.38 15.80 4.96
CA TYR A 63 4.37 16.04 6.00
C TYR A 63 5.81 16.07 5.45
N VAL A 64 6.12 15.20 4.49
CA VAL A 64 7.41 15.23 3.77
C VAL A 64 7.59 16.57 3.05
N ALA A 65 6.57 17.03 2.32
CA ALA A 65 6.60 18.32 1.62
C ALA A 65 6.74 19.52 2.57
N MET A 66 6.24 19.41 3.80
CA MET A 66 6.42 20.40 4.87
C MET A 66 7.83 20.34 5.52
N GLY A 67 8.70 19.41 5.11
CA GLY A 67 10.07 19.28 5.61
C GLY A 67 10.21 18.48 6.90
N ASN A 68 9.19 17.71 7.31
CA ASN A 68 9.26 16.88 8.51
C ASN A 68 10.17 15.67 8.28
N THR A 69 10.94 15.31 9.30
CA THR A 69 11.74 14.08 9.32
C THR A 69 10.87 12.83 9.52
N ASN A 70 11.32 11.66 9.07
CA ASN A 70 10.58 10.40 9.27
C ASN A 70 10.20 10.14 10.74
N LYS A 71 11.06 10.57 11.68
CA LYS A 71 10.83 10.47 13.12
C LYS A 71 9.69 11.38 13.58
N GLU A 72 9.59 12.60 13.06
CA GLU A 72 8.51 13.53 13.37
C GLU A 72 7.18 13.05 12.78
N ILE A 73 7.20 12.60 11.52
CA ILE A 73 6.03 12.01 10.86
C ILE A 73 5.52 10.80 11.64
N GLY A 74 6.42 9.89 12.04
CA GLY A 74 6.07 8.73 12.85
C GLY A 74 5.41 9.11 14.17
N LYS A 75 5.98 10.09 14.90
CA LYS A 75 5.37 10.61 16.14
C LYS A 75 3.97 11.18 15.90
N THR A 76 3.78 11.96 14.84
CA THR A 76 2.49 12.59 14.54
C THR A 76 1.43 11.57 14.14
N LEU A 77 1.82 10.52 13.43
CA LEU A 77 0.91 9.47 12.96
C LEU A 77 0.79 8.28 13.93
N ASN A 78 1.48 8.32 15.07
CA ASN A 78 1.61 7.20 16.01
C ASN A 78 2.11 5.92 15.33
N LEU A 79 3.09 6.07 14.45
CA LEU A 79 3.78 5.01 13.71
C LEU A 79 5.27 5.02 14.08
N ASP A 80 5.93 3.87 13.93
CA ASP A 80 7.37 3.81 14.07
C ASP A 80 8.09 4.41 12.85
N GLU A 81 9.29 4.94 13.07
CA GLU A 81 10.10 5.58 12.03
C GLU A 81 10.43 4.62 10.87
N GLN A 82 10.59 3.33 11.15
CA GLN A 82 10.90 2.33 10.13
C GLN A 82 9.70 2.08 9.21
N THR A 83 8.47 2.15 9.72
CA THR A 83 7.24 2.10 8.93
C THR A 83 7.18 3.29 7.96
N ILE A 84 7.44 4.52 8.43
CA ILE A 84 7.50 5.69 7.54
C ILE A 84 8.58 5.51 6.46
N LYS A 85 9.77 5.03 6.84
CA LYS A 85 10.85 4.77 5.89
C LYS A 85 10.43 3.77 4.81
N ASN A 86 9.70 2.72 5.17
CA ASN A 86 9.21 1.71 4.23
C ASN A 86 8.10 2.24 3.28
N GLU A 87 7.41 3.32 3.67
CA GLU A 87 6.41 3.99 2.83
C GLU A 87 7.03 5.04 1.91
N VAL A 88 8.07 5.75 2.36
CA VAL A 88 8.76 6.79 1.57
C VAL A 88 9.81 6.23 0.62
N THR A 89 10.45 5.11 0.97
CA THR A 89 11.48 4.48 0.13
C THR A 89 10.80 3.64 -0.97
N VAL A 90 10.71 4.23 -2.16
CA VAL A 90 10.33 3.54 -3.42
C VAL A 90 11.45 2.62 -3.88
#